data_AF-A0A2W4RTK7-F1
#
_entry.id   AF-A0A2W4RTK7-F1
#
_cell.length_a   1.000
_cell.length_b   1.000
_cell.length_c   1.000
_cell.angle_alpha   90.00
_cell.angle_beta   90.00
_cell.angle_gamma   90.00
#
_symmetry.space_group_name_H-M   'P 1'
#
loop_
_entity.id
_entity.type
_entity.pdbx_description
1 polymer ?
#
loop_
_entity_poly.entity_id
_entity_poly.type
_entity_poly.pdbx_seq_one_letter_code
_entity_poly.pdbx_strand_id
1 'polypeptide(L)' 'LADQLVLFCALARGESTYIVPRRTGHLESNLWLVEQFGVRTSVEGQRVVIDGVGLSRPAIAAGASS' A
#
# COMPACT_ATOMS: atom_id res chain seq x y z
N LEU A 1 4.55 -9.27 11.28
CA LEU A 1 3.39 -9.48 10.38
C LEU A 1 2.88 -8.16 9.81
N ALA A 2 2.67 -7.12 10.63
CA ALA A 2 2.24 -5.80 10.19
C ALA A 2 2.99 -5.24 8.96
N ASP A 3 4.31 -5.44 8.92
CA ASP A 3 5.17 -4.96 7.83
C ASP A 3 4.79 -5.55 6.47
N GLN A 4 4.23 -6.77 6.46
CA GLN A 4 3.78 -7.45 5.24
C GLN A 4 2.44 -6.90 4.72
N LEU A 5 1.62 -6.26 5.58
CA LEU A 5 0.33 -5.70 5.18
C LEU A 5 0.50 -4.45 4.31
N VAL A 6 1.61 -3.72 4.46
CA VAL A 6 1.88 -2.45 3.77
C VAL A 6 1.67 -2.58 2.26
N LEU A 7 2.20 -3.64 1.66
CA LEU A 7 2.09 -3.87 0.21
C LEU A 7 0.64 -4.13 -0.21
N PHE A 8 -0.11 -4.93 0.55
CA PHE A 8 -1.52 -5.22 0.22
C PHE A 8 -2.39 -3.97 0.37
N CYS A 9 -2.18 -3.18 1.42
CA CYS A 9 -2.86 -1.90 1.62
C CYS A 9 -2.52 -0.89 0.52
N ALA A 10 -1.25 -0.82 0.10
CA ALA A 10 -0.82 0.03 -1.01
C ALA A 10 -1.50 -0.32 -2.33
N LEU A 11 -1.72 -1.61 -2.59
CA LEU A 11 -2.38 -2.09 -3.81
C LEU A 11 -3.91 -2.01 -3.73
N ALA A 12 -4.49 -2.03 -2.53
CA ALA A 12 -5.91 -1.83 -2.33
C ALA A 12 -6.33 -0.43 -2.80
N ARG A 13 -7.61 -0.25 -3.13
CA ARG A 13 -8.16 1.06 -3.47
C ARG A 13 -8.64 1.75 -2.20
N GLY A 14 -8.16 2.96 -1.95
CA GLY A 14 -8.63 3.80 -0.84
C GLY A 14 -7.94 3.50 0.49
N GLU A 15 -8.56 3.92 1.59
CA GLU A 15 -7.96 3.89 2.92
C GLU A 15 -7.98 2.50 3.56
N SER A 16 -6.82 2.05 4.04
CA SER A 16 -6.64 0.91 4.93
C SER A 16 -6.01 1.38 6.23
N THR A 17 -6.61 1.01 7.36
CA THR A 17 -6.14 1.42 8.70
C THR A 17 -5.95 0.21 9.60
N TYR A 18 -4.79 0.11 10.26
CA TYR A 18 -4.51 -0.95 11.23
C TYR A 18 -3.61 -0.49 12.38
N ILE A 19 -3.60 -1.28 13.45
CA ILE A 19 -2.77 -1.04 14.63
C ILE A 19 -1.59 -2.01 14.64
N VAL A 20 -0.39 -1.50 14.93
CA VAL A 20 0.82 -2.30 15.09
C VAL A 20 1.25 -2.34 16.56
N PRO A 21 1.67 -3.48 17.11
CA PRO A 21 2.13 -3.57 18.50
C PRO A 21 3.41 -2.75 18.78
N ARG A 22 4.21 -2.50 17.74
CA ARG A 22 5.45 -1.73 17.80
C ARG A 22 5.83 -1.27 16.39
N ARG A 23 6.40 -0.06 16.28
CA ARG A 23 7.05 0.39 15.05
C ARG A 23 8.41 -0.31 14.90
N THR A 24 8.62 -0.93 13.76
CA THR A 24 9.87 -1.60 13.39
C THR A 24 10.55 -0.81 12.27
N GLY A 25 11.87 -0.93 12.11
CA GLY A 25 12.56 -0.35 10.96
C GLY A 25 12.02 -0.88 9.63
N HIS A 26 11.65 -2.15 9.58
CA HIS A 26 11.04 -2.76 8.39
C HIS A 26 9.69 -2.12 8.03
N LEU A 27 8.84 -1.82 9.02
CA LEU A 27 7.59 -1.09 8.78
C LEU A 27 7.86 0.29 8.18
N GLU A 28 8.79 1.05 8.76
CA GLU A 28 9.13 2.40 8.30
C GLU A 28 9.72 2.38 6.89
N SER A 29 10.63 1.44 6.59
CA SER A 29 11.19 1.28 5.24
C SER A 29 10.13 0.88 4.22
N ASN A 30 9.19 -0.01 4.57
CA ASN A 30 8.11 -0.41 3.67
C ASN A 30 7.14 0.75 3.39
N LEU A 31 6.80 1.53 4.41
CA LEU A 31 5.95 2.73 4.25
C LEU A 31 6.62 3.75 3.35
N TRP A 32 7.90 4.07 3.60
CA TRP A 32 8.70 4.94 2.75
C TRP A 32 8.76 4.43 1.31
N LEU A 33 8.93 3.12 1.12
CA LEU A 33 9.02 2.51 -0.21
C LEU A 33 7.72 2.69 -1.00
N VAL A 34 6.55 2.41 -0.41
CA VAL A 34 5.27 2.52 -1.14
C VAL A 34 4.92 3.96 -1.48
N GLU A 35 5.38 4.93 -0.68
CA GLU A 35 5.26 6.36 -1.01
C GLU A 35 5.97 6.72 -2.32
N GLN A 36 7.08 6.04 -2.65
CA GLN A 36 7.78 6.23 -3.93
C GLN A 36 6.93 5.79 -5.14
N PHE A 37 5.88 5.01 -4.92
CA PHE A 37 4.94 4.54 -5.93
C PHE A 37 3.59 5.29 -5.90
N GLY A 38 3.52 6.45 -5.23
CA GLY A 38 2.34 7.31 -5.23
C GLY A 38 1.26 6.95 -4.21
N VAL A 39 1.57 6.05 -3.28
CA VAL A 39 0.70 5.72 -2.13
C VAL A 39 0.88 6.79 -1.05
N ARG A 40 -0.20 7.20 -0.38
CA ARG A 40 -0.08 8.11 0.78
C ARG A 40 -0.11 7.29 2.06
N THR A 41 0.81 7.56 2.99
CA THR A 41 0.82 6.90 4.30
C THR A 41 0.85 7.91 5.43
N SER A 42 0.32 7.54 6.59
CA SER A 42 0.50 8.26 7.84
C SER A 42 0.61 7.30 9.02
N VAL A 43 1.39 7.70 10.03
CA VAL A 43 1.54 6.92 11.26
C VAL A 43 1.39 7.81 12.48
N GLU A 44 0.40 7.50 13.30
CA GLU A 44 0.12 8.19 14.56
C GLU A 44 0.23 7.20 15.72
N GLY A 45 1.36 7.24 16.43
CA GLY A 45 1.68 6.28 17.48
C GLY A 45 1.77 4.85 16.95
N GLN A 46 0.74 4.05 17.24
CA GLN A 46 0.61 2.66 16.78
C GLN A 46 -0.37 2.48 15.63
N ARG A 47 -1.06 3.55 15.21
CA ARG A 47 -2.00 3.54 14.10
C ARG A 47 -1.26 3.82 12.80
N VAL A 48 -1.44 2.94 11.81
CA VAL A 48 -0.94 3.08 10.45
C VAL A 48 -2.15 3.27 9.53
N VAL A 49 -2.09 4.28 8.67
CA VAL A 49 -3.09 4.57 7.65
C VAL A 49 -2.39 4.59 6.29
N ILE A 50 -2.97 3.90 5.31
CA ILE A 50 -2.45 3.80 3.95
C ILE A 50 -3.61 4.06 2.99
N ASP A 51 -3.48 5.06 2.13
CA ASP A 51 -4.40 5.34 1.03
C ASP A 51 -3.81 4.79 -0.27
N GLY A 52 -4.29 3.60 -0.65
CA GLY A 52 -3.73 2.78 -1.71
C GLY A 52 -4.21 3.15 -3.11
N VAL A 53 -3.39 2.81 -4.11
CA VAL A 53 -3.56 3.23 -5.51
C VAL A 53 -4.62 2.44 -6.28
N GLY A 54 -5.07 1.29 -5.75
CA GLY A 54 -6.06 0.44 -6.41
C GLY A 54 -5.53 -0.22 -7.68
N LEU A 55 -4.65 -1.22 -7.52
CA LEU A 55 -4.09 -2.00 -8.62
C LEU A 55 -5.22 -2.58 -9.47
N SER A 56 -5.29 -2.11 -10.71
CA SER A 56 -6.22 -2.59 -11.71
C SER A 56 -5.42 -3.36 -12.75
N ARG A 57 -5.85 -4.58 -13.09
CA ARG A 57 -5.21 -5.36 -14.16
C ARG A 57 -5.25 -4.50 -15.42
N PRO A 58 -4.11 -4.21 -16.08
CA PRO A 58 -4.14 -3.55 -17.37
C PRO A 58 -5.05 -4.38 -18.28
N ALA A 59 -6.03 -3.76 -18.92
CA ALA A 59 -6.77 -4.44 -19.97
C ALA A 59 -5.73 -4.83 -21.02
N ILE A 60 -5.42 -6.11 -21.14
CA ILE A 60 -4.72 -6.60 -22.32
C ILE A 60 -5.63 -6.21 -23.47
N ALA A 61 -5.17 -5.32 -24.36
CA ALA A 61 -5.93 -4.90 -25.52
C ALA A 61 -6.31 -6.17 -26.29
N ALA A 62 -7.55 -6.60 -26.12
CA ALA A 62 -8.09 -7.73 -26.84
C ALA A 62 -8.29 -7.27 -28.28
N GLY A 63 -7.49 -7.82 -29.19
CA GLY A 63 -7.76 -7.76 -30.63
C GLY A 63 -7.03 -6.64 -31.37
N ALA A 64 -5.79 -6.91 -31.76
CA ALA A 64 -5.36 -6.53 -33.10
C ALA A 64 -5.92 -7.59 -34.07
N SER A 65 -7.14 -7.37 -34.55
CA SER A 65 -7.70 -8.09 -35.70
C SER A 65 -8.53 -7.13 -36.53
N SER A 66 -7.88 -6.57 -37.55
CA SER A 66 -8.49 -6.09 -38.80
C SER A 66 -7.39 -5.92 -39.83
#